data_AF-A0A1Z9J6R7-F1
#
_entry.id   AF-A0A1Z9J6R7-F1
#
_cell.length_a   1.000
_cell.length_b   1.000
_cell.length_c   1.000
_cell.angle_alpha   90.00
_cell.angle_beta   90.00
_cell.angle_gamma   90.00
#
_symmetry.space_group_name_H-M   'P 1'
#
loop_
_entity.id
_entity.type
_entity.pdbx_description
1 polymer ?
#
loop_
_entity_poly.entity_id
_entity_poly.type
_entity_poly.pdbx_seq_one_letter_code
_entity_poly.pdbx_strand_id
1 'polypeptide(L)' 'MVLSPVALKKALVLILPLAGTLSLPIAVPLLMRTAGIGAGVALVLLVSCLWFALMLRFAEMPEHD' A
#
# COMPACT_ATOMS: atom_id res chain seq x y z
N MET A 1 -12.93 -12.05 -20.16
CA MET A 1 -12.88 -12.87 -18.93
C MET A 1 -13.19 -11.93 -17.77
N VAL A 2 -14.46 -11.83 -17.38
CA VAL A 2 -14.90 -10.90 -16.33
C VAL A 2 -14.45 -11.49 -14.99
N LEU A 3 -13.54 -10.81 -14.28
CA LEU A 3 -13.14 -11.25 -12.95
C LEU A 3 -14.38 -11.18 -12.04
N SER A 4 -14.67 -12.28 -11.32
CA SER A 4 -15.68 -12.24 -10.28
C SER A 4 -15.27 -11.26 -9.18
N PRO A 5 -16.22 -10.61 -8.49
CA PRO A 5 -15.92 -9.64 -7.43
C PRO A 5 -15.05 -10.23 -6.31
N VAL A 6 -15.14 -11.53 -6.08
CA VAL A 6 -14.31 -12.28 -5.12
C VAL A 6 -12.86 -12.41 -5.63
N ALA A 7 -12.66 -12.72 -6.91
CA ALA A 7 -11.33 -12.79 -7.51
C ALA A 7 -10.66 -11.41 -7.52
N LEU A 8 -11.42 -10.34 -7.74
CA LEU A 8 -10.92 -8.97 -7.69
C LEU A 8 -10.45 -8.59 -6.28
N LYS A 9 -11.23 -8.91 -5.23
CA LYS A 9 -10.80 -8.69 -3.83
C LYS A 9 -9.49 -9.41 -3.52
N LYS A 10 -9.39 -10.70 -3.87
CA LYS A 10 -8.17 -11.50 -3.63
C LYS A 10 -6.95 -10.91 -4.36
N ALA A 11 -7.13 -10.48 -5.61
CA ALA A 11 -6.07 -9.84 -6.37
C ALA A 11 -5.64 -8.51 -5.75
N LEU A 12 -6.59 -7.67 -5.31
CA LEU A 12 -6.28 -6.41 -4.64
C LEU A 12 -5.52 -6.62 -3.33
N VAL A 13 -5.96 -7.56 -2.48
CA VAL A 13 -5.30 -7.91 -1.22
C VAL A 13 -3.85 -8.37 -1.44
N LEU A 14 -3.54 -8.97 -2.59
CA LEU A 14 -2.18 -9.44 -2.91
C LEU A 14 -1.31 -8.36 -3.57
N ILE A 15 -1.87 -7.63 -4.54
CA ILE A 15 -1.13 -6.66 -5.37
C ILE A 15 -0.83 -5.38 -4.59
N LEU A 16 -1.77 -4.92 -3.75
CA LEU A 16 -1.63 -3.71 -2.95
C LEU A 16 -0.40 -3.80 -2.00
N PRO A 17 -0.21 -4.82 -1.14
CA PRO A 17 1.02 -4.91 -0.34
C PRO A 17 2.30 -4.90 -1.17
N LEU A 18 2.31 -5.67 -2.26
CA LEU A 18 3.48 -5.80 -3.14
C LEU A 18 3.87 -4.48 -3.82
N ALA A 19 2.88 -3.71 -4.27
CA ALA A 19 3.15 -2.41 -4.89
C ALA A 19 3.84 -1.45 -3.91
N GLY A 20 3.39 -1.42 -2.65
CA GLY A 20 4.02 -0.59 -1.61
C GLY A 20 5.45 -1.04 -1.28
N THR A 21 5.67 -2.35 -1.11
CA THR A 21 6.99 -2.89 -0.74
C THR A 21 8.05 -2.73 -1.83
N LEU A 22 7.65 -2.74 -3.10
CA LEU A 22 8.58 -2.56 -4.22
C LEU A 22 8.82 -1.09 -4.55
N SER A 23 7.80 -0.23 -4.43
CA SER A 23 7.90 1.18 -4.84
C SER A 23 8.59 2.07 -3.81
N LEU A 24 8.27 1.92 -2.52
CA LEU A 24 8.75 2.83 -1.46
C LEU A 24 10.28 2.79 -1.27
N PRO A 25 10.98 1.63 -1.30
CA PRO A 25 12.43 1.58 -1.17
C PRO A 25 13.18 2.31 -2.30
N ILE A 26 12.53 2.53 -3.44
CA ILE A 26 13.10 3.27 -4.57
C ILE A 26 12.69 4.74 -4.49
N ALA A 27 11.41 5.02 -4.28
CA ALA A 27 10.87 6.38 -4.25
C ALA A 27 11.46 7.22 -3.11
N VAL A 28 11.64 6.62 -1.93
CA VAL A 28 12.10 7.34 -0.73
C VAL A 28 13.55 7.83 -0.89
N PRO A 29 14.55 6.99 -1.21
CA PRO A 29 15.92 7.48 -1.42
C PRO A 29 16.04 8.47 -2.57
N LEU A 30 15.27 8.28 -3.65
CA LEU A 30 15.24 9.24 -4.75
C LEU A 30 14.73 10.60 -4.29
N LEU A 31 13.65 10.64 -3.52
CA LEU A 31 13.11 11.88 -2.99
C LEU A 31 14.02 12.51 -1.94
N MET A 32 14.68 11.69 -1.11
CA MET A 32 15.70 12.17 -0.17
C MET A 32 16.87 12.83 -0.89
N ARG A 33 17.29 12.26 -2.03
CA ARG A 33 18.37 12.81 -2.86
C ARG A 33 17.97 14.12 -3.54
N THR A 34 16.72 14.25 -4.02
CA THR A 34 16.30 15.39 -4.85
C THR A 34 15.66 16.53 -4.07
N ALA A 35 14.94 16.24 -2.99
CA ALA A 35 14.16 17.20 -2.20
C ALA A 35 14.52 17.19 -0.69
N GLY A 36 15.51 16.39 -0.29
CA GLY A 36 16.01 16.32 1.08
C GLY A 36 15.33 15.27 1.96
N ILE A 37 15.94 14.97 3.10
CA ILE A 37 15.53 13.89 4.01
C ILE A 37 14.08 14.04 4.45
N GLY A 38 13.69 15.26 4.84
CA GLY A 38 12.34 15.57 5.31
C GLY A 38 11.25 15.22 4.28
N ALA A 39 11.50 15.46 3.00
CA ALA A 39 10.56 15.12 1.93
C ALA A 39 10.39 13.59 1.79
N GLY A 40 11.49 12.83 1.83
CA GLY A 40 11.45 11.37 1.81
C GLY A 40 10.71 10.77 3.01
N VAL A 41 10.95 11.30 4.21
CA VAL A 41 10.25 10.89 5.44
C VAL A 41 8.76 11.25 5.38
N ALA A 42 8.40 12.45 4.93
CA ALA A 42 7.01 12.85 4.79
C ALA A 42 6.25 11.98 3.78
N LEU A 43 6.88 11.68 2.63
CA LEU A 43 6.30 10.80 1.61
C LEU A 43 6.00 9.42 2.20
N VAL A 44 7.00 8.77 2.81
CA VAL A 44 6.81 7.39 3.31
C VAL A 44 5.72 7.35 4.38
N LEU A 45 5.69 8.32 5.30
CA LEU A 45 4.68 8.37 6.36
C LEU A 45 3.27 8.53 5.79
N LEU A 46 3.05 9.55 4.95
CA LEU A 46 1.73 9.84 4.41
C LEU A 46 1.21 8.71 3.52
N VAL A 47 2.07 8.18 2.65
CA VAL A 47 1.69 7.10 1.73
C VAL A 47 1.43 5.81 2.49
N SER A 48 2.29 5.42 3.44
CA SER A 48 2.09 4.21 4.23
C SER A 48 0.83 4.29 5.11
N CYS A 49 0.55 5.44 5.73
CA CYS A 49 -0.69 5.62 6.49
C CYS A 49 -1.94 5.46 5.62
N LEU A 50 -1.95 6.11 4.45
CA LEU A 50 -3.07 5.99 3.51
C LEU A 50 -3.22 4.55 3.01
N TRP A 51 -2.11 3.88 2.72
CA TRP A 51 -2.09 2.48 2.30
C TRP A 51 -2.67 1.54 3.35
N PHE A 52 -2.24 1.73 4.60
CA PHE A 52 -2.71 0.92 5.72
C PHE A 52 -4.21 1.12 5.93
N ALA A 53 -4.70 2.36 5.89
CA ALA A 53 -6.13 2.65 5.97
C ALA A 53 -6.93 1.99 4.83
N LEU A 54 -6.39 1.95 3.61
CA LEU A 54 -7.01 1.25 2.48
C LEU A 54 -7.03 -0.27 2.71
N MET A 55 -5.96 -0.85 3.26
CA MET A 55 -5.92 -2.28 3.58
C MET A 55 -6.95 -2.67 4.64
N LEU A 56 -7.19 -1.83 5.65
CA LEU A 56 -8.20 -2.11 6.67
C LEU A 56 -9.61 -2.24 6.09
N ARG A 57 -9.93 -1.55 4.99
CA ARG A 57 -11.21 -1.73 4.30
C ARG A 57 -11.40 -3.12 3.67
N PHE A 58 -10.31 -3.83 3.39
CA PHE A 58 -10.32 -5.17 2.82
C PHE A 58 -10.02 -6.26 3.85
N ALA A 59 -9.73 -5.88 5.10
CA ALA A 59 -9.49 -6.82 6.18
C ALA A 59 -10.83 -7.47 6.57
N GLU A 60 -11.06 -8.69 6.10
CA GLU A 60 -12.11 -9.56 6.63
C GLU A 60 -11.67 -9.97 8.04
N MET A 61 -12.15 -9.23 9.06
CA MET A 61 -11.98 -9.66 10.45
C MET A 61 -12.83 -10.92 10.65
N PRO A 62 -12.27 -12.02 11.19
CA PRO A 62 -13.02 -13.25 11.39
C PRO A 62 -14.20 -12.97 12.33
N GLU A 63 -15.42 -13.09 11.81
CA GLU A 63 -16.63 -13.14 12.64
C GLU A 63 -16.56 -14.42 13.47
N HIS A 64 -16.65 -14.29 14.79
CA HIS A 64 -16.78 -15.44 15.69
C HIS A 64 -18.24 -15.91 15.63
N ASP A 65 -18.44 -17.14 15.17
CA ASP A 65 -19.60 -17.97 15.55
C ASP A 65 -19.30 -18.68 16.89
#